data_AF-A0A976IHN2-F1
#
_entry.id   AF-A0A976IHN2-F1
#
_cell.length_a   1.000
_cell.length_b   1.000
_cell.length_c   1.000
_cell.angle_alpha   90.00
_cell.angle_beta   90.00
_cell.angle_gamma   90.00
#
_symmetry.space_group_name_H-M   'P 1'
#
loop_
_entity.id
_entity.type
_entity.pdbx_description
1 polymer ?
#
loop_
_entity_poly.entity_id
_entity_poly.type
_entity_poly.pdbx_seq_one_letter_code
_entity_poly.pdbx_strand_id
1 'polypeptide(L)'
;MEVIAAGGSKMLCREKVQVDLKIVTAAGPRDSKSIECLVLKAPNVELLLGLILAQQNTNAAEDEADDVPCQHVEVLAIDVGFDTDCADRLRKTVIDYADVFKLQFGQDDPVDVQPLEVRLEPGAHPYRSGACRYPETQRYF
;
A
#
# COMPACT_ATOMS: atom_id res chain seq x y z
N MET A 1 -24.67 -12.68 4.21
CA MET A 1 -25.17 -12.23 2.89
C MET A 1 -24.03 -12.33 1.88
N GLU A 2 -24.27 -12.81 0.66
CA GLU A 2 -23.23 -12.80 -0.39
C GLU A 2 -23.22 -11.45 -1.11
N VAL A 3 -22.03 -10.89 -1.32
CA VAL A 3 -21.84 -9.58 -1.99
C VAL A 3 -20.75 -9.70 -3.06
N ILE A 4 -20.85 -8.90 -4.12
CA ILE A 4 -19.86 -8.86 -5.21
C ILE A 4 -18.97 -7.64 -5.00
N ALA A 5 -17.66 -7.88 -4.86
CA ALA A 5 -16.65 -6.82 -4.77
C ALA A 5 -16.49 -6.12 -6.13
N ALA A 6 -15.88 -4.93 -6.13
CA ALA A 6 -15.65 -4.15 -7.35
C ALA A 6 -14.86 -4.92 -8.43
N GLY A 7 -14.03 -5.88 -8.04
CA GLY A 7 -13.29 -6.78 -8.95
C GLY A 7 -14.07 -8.02 -9.44
N GLY A 8 -15.36 -8.14 -9.14
CA GLY A 8 -16.20 -9.27 -9.54
C GLY A 8 -16.14 -10.50 -8.61
N SER A 9 -15.21 -10.51 -7.64
CA SER A 9 -15.10 -11.58 -6.65
C SER A 9 -16.31 -11.61 -5.71
N LYS A 10 -16.81 -12.81 -5.43
CA LYS A 10 -17.90 -13.03 -4.47
C LYS A 10 -17.35 -13.15 -3.06
N MET A 11 -17.95 -12.43 -2.11
CA MET A 11 -17.51 -12.38 -0.71
C MET A 11 -18.69 -12.59 0.25
N LEU A 12 -18.42 -13.21 1.40
CA LEU A 12 -19.43 -13.39 2.44
C LEU A 12 -19.40 -12.19 3.40
N CYS A 13 -20.45 -11.37 3.34
CA CYS A 13 -20.73 -10.34 4.32
C CYS A 13 -21.38 -10.94 5.57
N ARG A 14 -20.77 -10.70 6.74
CA ARG A 14 -21.29 -11.11 8.05
C ARG A 14 -22.36 -10.13 8.53
N GLU A 15 -22.01 -8.85 8.54
CA GLU A 15 -22.86 -7.79 9.07
C GLU A 15 -22.56 -6.45 8.39
N LYS A 16 -23.42 -5.48 8.69
CA LYS A 16 -23.33 -4.10 8.20
C LYS A 16 -23.20 -3.19 9.41
N VAL A 17 -22.25 -2.27 9.36
CA VAL A 17 -21.97 -1.35 10.46
C VAL A 17 -21.91 0.09 9.94
N GLN A 18 -22.33 1.04 10.75
CA GLN A 18 -22.23 2.46 10.45
C GLN A 18 -20.93 3.01 11.05
N VAL A 19 -20.11 3.65 10.22
CA VAL A 19 -18.79 4.17 10.64
C VAL A 19 -18.66 5.62 10.23
N ASP A 20 -18.15 6.43 11.15
CA ASP A 20 -17.71 7.79 10.86
C ASP A 20 -16.25 7.74 10.39
N LEU A 21 -15.98 8.23 9.18
CA LEU A 21 -14.65 8.22 8.56
C LEU A 21 -14.14 9.64 8.35
N LYS A 22 -12.87 9.85 8.69
CA LYS A 22 -12.11 11.05 8.32
C LYS A 22 -11.05 10.67 7.30
N ILE A 23 -11.23 11.11 6.07
CA ILE A 23 -10.30 10.82 4.96
C ILE A 23 -9.45 12.06 4.72
N VAL A 24 -8.12 11.93 4.84
CA VAL A 24 -7.20 13.02 4.50
C VAL A 24 -6.78 12.87 3.05
N THR A 25 -7.01 13.91 2.25
CA THR A 25 -6.61 13.97 0.83
C THR A 25 -5.74 15.19 0.57
N ALA A 26 -5.07 15.26 -0.59
CA ALA A 26 -4.32 16.45 -1.01
C ALA A 26 -5.20 17.72 -1.10
N ALA A 27 -6.51 17.57 -1.27
CA ALA A 27 -7.49 18.67 -1.25
C ALA A 27 -7.94 19.06 0.18
N GLY A 28 -7.43 18.38 1.21
CA GLY A 28 -7.76 18.58 2.62
C GLY A 28 -8.50 17.40 3.26
N PRO A 29 -8.77 17.48 4.57
CA PRO A 29 -9.54 16.49 5.31
C PRO A 29 -11.01 16.50 4.92
N ARG A 30 -11.60 15.32 4.76
CA ARG A 30 -13.02 15.13 4.50
C ARG A 30 -13.61 14.23 5.57
N ASP A 31 -14.44 14.83 6.42
CA ASP A 31 -15.25 14.11 7.39
C ASP A 31 -16.52 13.59 6.71
N SER A 32 -16.75 12.28 6.81
CA SER A 32 -17.94 11.61 6.31
C SER A 32 -18.57 10.83 7.46
N LYS A 33 -19.81 11.16 7.81
CA LYS A 33 -20.51 10.55 8.93
C LYS A 33 -21.45 9.46 8.43
N SER A 34 -21.62 8.42 9.24
CA SER A 34 -22.58 7.34 9.01
C SER A 34 -22.44 6.69 7.63
N ILE A 35 -21.23 6.20 7.31
CA ILE A 35 -21.01 5.37 6.13
C ILE A 35 -21.35 3.94 6.48
N GLU A 36 -22.20 3.30 5.68
CA GLU A 36 -22.46 1.86 5.78
C GLU A 36 -21.25 1.08 5.27
N CYS A 37 -20.58 0.37 6.16
CA CYS A 37 -19.48 -0.54 5.86
C CYS A 37 -19.92 -2.00 6.00
N LEU A 38 -19.39 -2.85 5.11
CA LEU A 38 -19.66 -4.28 5.12
C LEU A 38 -18.53 -5.02 5.84
N VAL A 39 -18.85 -5.83 6.85
CA VAL A 39 -17.87 -6.72 7.48
C VAL A 39 -17.79 -8.00 6.68
N LEU A 40 -16.68 -8.20 5.96
CA LEU A 40 -16.49 -9.33 5.06
C LEU A 40 -15.63 -10.42 5.72
N LYS A 41 -16.00 -11.69 5.54
CA LYS A 41 -15.17 -12.83 5.95
C LYS A 41 -14.28 -13.24 4.77
N ALA A 42 -13.05 -12.78 4.75
CA ALA A 42 -12.06 -13.21 3.77
C ALA A 42 -11.40 -14.54 4.22
N PRO A 43 -11.12 -15.48 3.29
CA PRO A 43 -10.35 -16.69 3.60
C PRO A 43 -8.86 -16.39 3.84
N ASN A 44 -8.37 -15.25 3.34
CA ASN A 44 -7.01 -14.76 3.51
C ASN A 44 -7.06 -13.42 4.26
N VAL A 45 -6.16 -13.22 5.21
CA VAL A 45 -5.95 -11.92 5.85
C VAL A 45 -5.09 -11.09 4.88
N GLU A 46 -5.73 -10.36 3.96
CA GLU A 46 -5.02 -9.32 3.21
C GLU A 46 -4.74 -8.16 4.17
N LEU A 47 -3.53 -8.13 4.72
CA LEU A 47 -3.04 -7.03 5.53
C LEU A 47 -2.53 -5.93 4.59
N LEU A 48 -3.24 -4.81 4.53
CA LEU A 48 -2.64 -3.56 4.05
C LEU A 48 -1.67 -3.07 5.13
N LEU A 49 -0.44 -3.60 5.11
CA LEU A 49 0.66 -3.25 6.02
C LEU A 49 1.14 -1.79 5.90
N GLY A 50 0.50 -0.98 5.05
CA GLY A 50 0.90 0.40 4.79
C GLY A 50 0.74 1.37 5.96
N LEU A 51 -0.05 1.06 6.99
CA LEU A 51 -0.24 1.98 8.14
C LEU A 51 0.49 1.55 9.43
N ILE A 52 0.60 0.25 9.70
CA ILE A 52 1.16 -0.21 10.98
C ILE A 52 2.69 -0.15 10.97
N LEU A 53 3.33 -0.48 9.82
CA LEU A 53 4.79 -0.39 9.67
C LEU A 53 5.28 1.05 9.44
N ALA A 54 4.40 1.96 8.95
CA ALA A 54 4.78 3.34 8.66
C ALA A 54 4.60 4.31 9.86
N GLN A 55 3.88 3.91 10.92
CA GLN A 55 3.62 4.77 12.08
C GLN A 55 4.66 4.68 13.20
N GLN A 56 5.65 3.79 13.07
CA GLN A 56 6.77 3.76 14.00
C GLN A 56 8.07 3.96 13.21
N ASN A 57 8.64 5.15 13.35
CA ASN A 57 10.03 5.52 13.06
C ASN A 57 10.36 6.18 11.70
N THR A 58 9.81 7.38 11.43
CA THR A 58 10.48 8.37 10.58
C THR A 58 11.15 9.42 11.46
N ASN A 59 12.26 9.07 12.10
CA ASN A 59 13.22 10.00 12.70
C ASN A 59 14.56 9.26 12.99
N ALA A 60 15.19 8.68 11.98
CA ALA A 60 16.61 8.34 12.05
C ALA A 60 17.16 8.11 10.64
N ALA A 61 18.14 8.96 10.29
CA ALA A 61 19.20 8.78 9.31
C ALA A 61 18.84 8.16 7.95
N GLU A 62 18.74 9.05 6.95
CA GLU A 62 19.06 8.77 5.56
C GLU A 62 20.54 8.35 5.49
N ASP A 63 20.78 7.08 5.18
CA ASP A 63 22.04 6.42 4.75
C ASP A 63 22.18 5.10 5.50
N GLU A 64 21.58 4.06 4.92
CA GLU A 64 22.02 2.66 4.89
C GLU A 64 20.81 1.86 4.39
N ALA A 65 21.03 1.01 3.40
CA ALA A 65 20.00 0.16 2.80
C ALA A 65 19.60 -0.93 3.80
N ASP A 66 18.69 -0.62 4.73
CA ASP A 66 18.32 -1.56 5.78
C ASP A 66 17.21 -2.51 5.31
N ASP A 67 17.62 -3.78 5.17
CA ASP A 67 16.79 -4.97 5.13
C ASP A 67 15.59 -4.89 6.10
N VAL A 68 14.48 -5.54 5.73
CA VAL A 68 13.34 -5.72 6.65
C VAL A 68 13.87 -6.23 7.98
N PRO A 69 13.70 -5.51 9.10
CA PRO A 69 14.03 -6.05 10.40
C PRO A 69 13.01 -7.15 10.71
N CYS A 70 13.29 -8.37 10.24
CA CYS A 70 12.40 -9.52 10.34
C CYS A 70 12.01 -9.83 11.80
N GLN A 71 12.83 -9.34 12.73
CA GLN A 71 12.60 -9.39 14.18
C GLN A 71 11.41 -8.53 14.64
N HIS A 72 11.12 -7.42 13.96
CA HIS A 72 10.01 -6.52 14.33
C HIS A 72 8.65 -7.03 13.84
N VAL A 73 8.63 -7.88 12.82
CA VAL A 73 7.37 -8.40 12.25
C VAL A 73 6.67 -9.36 13.21
N GLU A 74 7.39 -10.21 13.95
CA GLU A 74 6.78 -11.12 14.94
C GLU A 74 6.20 -10.36 16.12
N VAL A 75 6.96 -9.41 16.66
CA VAL A 75 6.55 -8.63 17.84
C VAL A 75 5.27 -7.86 17.53
N LEU A 76 5.21 -7.21 16.38
CA LEU A 76 4.02 -6.49 15.94
C LEU A 76 2.84 -7.43 15.67
N ALA A 77 3.07 -8.61 15.11
CA ALA A 77 2.00 -9.58 14.87
C ALA A 77 1.40 -10.07 16.20
N ILE A 78 2.22 -10.41 17.18
CA ILE A 78 1.76 -10.87 18.49
C ILE A 78 0.96 -9.76 19.21
N ASP A 79 1.44 -8.51 19.16
CA ASP A 79 0.75 -7.36 19.75
C ASP A 79 -0.61 -7.06 19.09
N VAL A 80 -0.76 -7.38 17.80
CA VAL A 80 -2.03 -7.29 17.06
C VAL A 80 -2.94 -8.51 17.30
N GLY A 81 -2.49 -9.47 18.12
CA GLY A 81 -3.28 -10.63 18.56
C GLY A 81 -3.14 -11.86 17.69
N PHE A 82 -2.06 -11.98 16.91
CA PHE A 82 -1.74 -13.22 16.21
C PHE A 82 -1.23 -14.27 17.20
N ASP A 83 -1.62 -15.53 16.97
CA ASP A 83 -1.02 -16.66 17.68
C ASP A 83 0.46 -16.81 17.30
N THR A 84 1.26 -17.37 18.21
CA THR A 84 2.71 -17.54 18.04
C THR A 84 3.06 -18.36 16.81
N ASP A 85 2.31 -19.42 16.47
CA ASP A 85 2.59 -20.21 15.25
C ASP A 85 2.36 -19.37 13.98
N CYS A 86 1.35 -18.50 14.00
CA CYS A 86 1.07 -17.60 12.89
C CYS A 86 2.14 -16.51 12.76
N ALA A 87 2.61 -15.97 13.89
CA ALA A 87 3.69 -14.97 13.92
C ALA A 87 5.01 -15.56 13.39
N ASP A 88 5.38 -16.77 13.85
CA ASP A 88 6.59 -17.47 13.42
C ASP A 88 6.58 -17.75 11.91
N ARG A 89 5.43 -18.21 11.39
CA ARG A 89 5.22 -18.44 9.96
C ARG A 89 5.29 -17.16 9.14
N LEU A 90 4.76 -16.06 9.67
CA LEU A 90 4.84 -14.75 9.02
C LEU A 90 6.29 -14.28 8.94
N ARG A 91 7.06 -14.35 10.03
CA ARG A 91 8.48 -13.99 9.99
C ARG A 91 9.26 -14.84 9.02
N LYS A 92 9.04 -16.16 9.04
CA LYS A 92 9.69 -17.06 8.09
C LYS A 92 9.40 -16.65 6.64
N THR A 93 8.15 -16.31 6.33
CA THR A 93 7.77 -15.85 4.99
C THR A 93 8.45 -14.54 4.62
N VAL A 94 8.53 -13.59 5.55
CA VAL A 94 9.19 -12.30 5.29
C VAL A 94 10.71 -12.48 5.08
N ILE A 95 11.35 -13.39 5.81
CA ILE A 95 12.77 -13.73 5.60
C ILE A 95 12.97 -14.44 4.26
N ASP A 96 12.17 -15.45 3.96
CA ASP A 96 12.32 -16.29 2.77
C ASP A 96 12.11 -15.49 1.47
N TYR A 97 11.36 -14.39 1.53
CA TYR A 97 11.04 -13.51 0.40
C TYR A 97 11.47 -12.05 0.67
N ALA A 98 12.60 -11.85 1.36
CA ALA A 98 13.09 -10.52 1.72
C ALA A 98 13.34 -9.61 0.49
N ASP A 99 13.63 -10.19 -0.67
CA ASP A 99 13.79 -9.51 -1.96
C ASP A 99 12.47 -9.00 -2.56
N VAL A 100 11.34 -9.60 -2.16
CA VAL A 100 10.00 -9.24 -2.64
C VAL A 100 9.38 -8.12 -1.78
N PHE A 101 9.61 -8.15 -0.47
CA PHE A 101 9.01 -7.19 0.46
C PHE A 101 9.89 -5.96 0.66
N LYS A 102 9.35 -4.77 0.34
CA LYS A 102 10.03 -3.49 0.53
C LYS A 102 9.30 -2.62 1.53
N LEU A 103 10.03 -2.10 2.51
CA LEU A 103 9.52 -1.12 3.47
C LEU A 103 9.57 0.31 2.93
N GLN A 104 10.51 0.57 2.02
CA GLN A 104 10.67 1.86 1.37
C GLN A 104 10.71 1.65 -0.15
N PHE A 105 10.00 2.50 -0.88
CA PHE A 105 10.11 2.54 -2.33
C PHE A 105 11.41 3.25 -2.68
N GLY A 106 12.40 2.49 -3.18
CA GLY A 106 13.71 2.97 -3.56
C GLY A 106 13.90 3.07 -5.08
N GLN A 107 15.10 3.49 -5.48
CA GLN A 107 15.56 3.36 -6.87
C GLN A 107 15.96 1.91 -7.14
N ASP A 108 14.96 1.10 -7.49
CA ASP A 108 15.22 -0.25 -7.95
C ASP A 108 15.83 -0.21 -9.35
N ASP A 109 16.76 -1.12 -9.61
CA ASP A 109 17.16 -1.38 -10.98
C ASP A 109 15.92 -1.76 -11.80
N PRO A 110 15.80 -1.25 -13.03
CA PRO A 110 14.75 -1.69 -13.93
C PRO A 110 14.76 -3.21 -14.02
N VAL A 111 13.57 -3.79 -14.01
CA VAL A 111 13.41 -5.23 -14.26
C VAL A 111 14.15 -5.58 -15.57
N ASP A 112 14.87 -6.70 -15.58
CA ASP A 112 15.61 -7.18 -16.76
C ASP A 112 14.66 -7.68 -17.86
N VAL A 113 14.02 -6.71 -18.51
CA VAL A 113 13.13 -6.88 -19.65
C VAL A 113 13.53 -5.89 -20.73
N GLN A 114 13.25 -6.26 -21.98
CA GLN A 114 13.49 -5.36 -23.10
C GLN A 114 12.75 -4.02 -22.86
N PRO A 115 13.40 -2.88 -23.14
CA PRO A 115 12.75 -1.58 -23.03
C PRO A 115 11.45 -1.55 -23.83
N LEU A 116 10.44 -0.88 -23.29
CA LEU A 116 9.17 -0.73 -23.99
C LEU A 116 9.37 0.11 -25.27
N GLU A 117 9.05 -0.48 -26.43
CA GLU A 117 9.04 0.25 -27.70
C GLU A 117 7.70 0.97 -27.90
N VAL A 118 7.76 2.29 -28.08
CA VAL A 118 6.59 3.11 -28.39
C VAL A 118 6.46 3.27 -29.89
N ARG A 119 5.32 2.84 -30.45
CA ARG A 119 4.99 3.04 -31.87
C ARG A 119 4.02 4.20 -32.02
N LEU A 120 4.40 5.17 -32.85
CA LEU A 120 3.52 6.29 -33.19
C LEU A 120 2.52 5.87 -34.27
N GLU A 121 1.28 6.35 -34.15
CA GLU A 121 0.28 6.22 -35.21
C GLU A 121 0.73 6.94 -36.49
N PRO A 122 0.39 6.43 -37.69
CA PRO A 122 0.70 7.10 -38.95
C PRO A 122 0.17 8.54 -38.97
N GLY A 123 1.04 9.50 -39.28
CA GLY A 123 0.70 10.92 -39.30
C GLY A 123 0.73 11.61 -37.93
N ALA A 124 1.25 10.96 -36.89
CA ALA A 124 1.54 11.62 -35.63
C ALA A 124 2.65 12.68 -35.81
N HIS A 125 2.46 13.84 -35.17
CA HIS A 125 3.42 14.93 -35.16
C HIS A 125 3.82 15.23 -33.71
N PRO A 126 5.09 15.55 -33.44
CA PRO A 126 5.51 15.98 -32.11
C PRO A 126 4.73 17.23 -31.68
N TYR A 127 4.21 17.20 -30.46
CA TYR A 127 3.55 18.35 -29.85
C TYR A 127 4.27 18.74 -28.56
N ARG A 128 4.59 20.03 -28.43
CA ARG A 128 5.15 20.59 -27.20
C ARG A 128 4.08 21.37 -26.48
N SER A 129 3.55 20.82 -25.39
CA SER A 129 2.72 21.58 -24.46
C SER A 129 3.57 22.63 -23.72
N GLY A 130 2.94 23.73 -23.32
CA GLY A 130 3.56 24.70 -22.42
C GLY A 130 3.85 24.07 -21.05
N ALA A 131 4.87 24.57 -20.34
CA ALA A 131 5.16 24.10 -19.00
C ALA A 131 3.99 24.41 -18.06
N CYS A 132 3.48 23.38 -17.36
CA CYS A 132 2.50 23.57 -16.30
C CYS A 132 3.14 24.41 -15.19
N ARG A 133 2.53 25.54 -14.83
CA ARG A 133 3.00 26.37 -13.71
C ARG A 133 2.45 25.79 -12.42
N TYR A 134 3.25 25.01 -11.73
CA TYR A 134 2.94 24.58 -10.37
C TYR A 134 3.05 25.77 -9.39
N PRO A 135 2.09 25.90 -8.44
CA PRO A 135 2.22 26.75 -7.26
C PRO A 135 3.55 26.54 -6.55
N GLU A 136 4.09 27.57 -5.89
CA GLU A 136 5.40 27.49 -5.22
C GLU A 136 5.47 26.34 -4.21
N THR A 137 4.41 26.10 -3.45
CA THR A 137 4.32 25.00 -2.49
C THR A 137 4.49 23.62 -3.13
N GLN A 138 4.10 23.43 -4.39
CA GLN A 138 4.23 22.15 -5.11
C GLN A 138 5.60 21.95 -5.76
N ARG A 139 6.48 22.95 -5.76
CA ARG A 139 7.83 22.82 -6.35
C ARG A 139 8.85 22.19 -5.41
N TYR A 140 8.51 22.06 -4.14
CA TYR A 140 9.39 21.53 -3.10
C TYR A 140 9.20 20.02 -2.85
N PHE A 141 8.32 19.36 -3.60
CA PHE A 141 8.03 17.92 -3.52
C PHE A 141 8.60 17.17 -4.72
#